data_AF-A0A2E1U022-F1
#
_entry.id   AF-A0A2E1U022-F1
#
_cell.length_a   1.000
_cell.length_b   1.000
_cell.length_c   1.000
_cell.angle_alpha   90.00
_cell.angle_beta   90.00
_cell.angle_gamma   90.00
#
_symmetry.space_group_name_H-M   'P 1'
#
loop_
_entity.id
_entity.type
_entity.pdbx_description
1 polymer ?
#
loop_
_entity_poly.entity_id
_entity_poly.type
_entity_poly.pdbx_seq_one_letter_code
_entity_poly.pdbx_strand_id
1 'polypeptide(L)'
;MILFLKNKAAISYVLTCFLASCTSTTVDEFRQGETGIESDESVVILGRRQASDFETKSDFVECVGKGMSQGENAISVVPEREFVDAMFPWFEPRTAPLRATDLEQLLAEDVVAQKMNEFGIRYMVWVEGFTETTGRTGSISCTVGPGGGGCFGFGTWEDDANFDARVWDVNSLRNVG
;
A
#
# COMPACT_ATOMS: atom_id res chain seq x y z
N MET A 1 44.94 -13.56 29.59
CA MET A 1 43.70 -13.10 30.28
C MET A 1 42.52 -13.52 29.42
N ILE A 2 42.11 -14.78 29.58
CA ILE A 2 40.97 -15.40 28.88
C ILE A 2 39.77 -15.13 29.77
N LEU A 3 38.91 -14.19 29.36
CA LEU A 3 37.69 -13.87 30.07
C LEU A 3 36.49 -14.10 29.15
N PHE A 4 35.63 -14.99 29.62
CA PHE A 4 34.20 -15.13 29.30
C PHE A 4 33.79 -15.55 27.89
N LEU A 5 33.29 -16.78 27.79
CA LEU A 5 31.99 -17.06 27.14
C LEU A 5 31.46 -18.43 27.60
N LYS A 6 31.08 -18.47 28.87
CA LYS A 6 30.32 -19.57 29.48
C LYS A 6 28.84 -19.20 29.45
N ASN A 7 28.27 -19.01 28.26
CA ASN A 7 26.83 -18.78 28.14
C ASN A 7 26.31 -19.31 26.80
N LYS A 8 25.73 -20.51 26.80
CA LYS A 8 25.10 -21.12 25.62
C LYS A 8 24.00 -20.22 25.02
N ALA A 9 23.41 -19.34 25.84
CA ALA A 9 22.46 -18.32 25.43
C ALA A 9 23.05 -17.24 24.50
N ALA A 10 24.34 -16.90 24.65
CA ALA A 10 24.98 -15.86 23.84
C ALA A 10 25.20 -16.31 22.39
N ILE A 11 25.47 -17.59 22.16
CA ILE A 11 25.65 -18.18 20.82
C ILE A 11 24.30 -18.21 20.07
N SER A 12 23.20 -18.48 20.79
CA SER A 12 21.84 -18.46 20.25
C SER A 12 21.43 -17.07 19.76
N TYR A 13 21.86 -16.00 20.45
CA TYR A 13 21.50 -14.63 20.10
C TYR A 13 22.25 -14.10 18.87
N VAL A 14 23.49 -14.56 18.65
CA VAL A 14 24.30 -14.17 17.48
C VAL A 14 23.77 -14.79 16.18
N LEU A 15 23.20 -16.00 16.25
CA LEU A 15 22.67 -16.69 15.06
C LEU A 15 21.36 -16.08 14.53
N THR A 16 20.52 -15.52 15.42
CA THR A 16 19.24 -14.89 15.05
C THR A 16 19.43 -13.55 14.34
N CYS A 17 20.55 -12.85 14.53
CA CYS A 17 20.80 -11.54 13.92
C CYS A 17 21.13 -11.58 12.42
N PHE A 18 21.32 -12.76 11.80
CA PHE A 18 21.72 -12.87 10.40
C PHE A 18 20.58 -13.09 9.40
N LEU A 19 19.32 -13.11 9.84
CA LEU A 19 18.16 -13.21 8.96
C LEU A 19 17.58 -11.84 8.59
N ALA A 20 18.44 -10.85 8.36
CA ALA A 20 18.00 -9.55 7.83
C ALA A 20 17.74 -9.70 6.31
N SER A 21 16.47 -9.60 5.91
CA SER A 21 16.12 -9.42 4.50
C SER A 21 16.37 -7.96 4.12
N CYS A 22 17.08 -7.72 3.03
CA CYS A 22 17.24 -6.38 2.47
C CYS A 22 16.21 -6.20 1.35
N THR A 23 15.45 -5.11 1.42
CA THR A 23 14.60 -4.63 0.32
C THR A 23 15.14 -3.30 -0.17
N SER A 24 15.13 -3.06 -1.47
CA SER A 24 15.48 -1.78 -2.07
C SER A 24 14.19 -1.10 -2.52
N THR A 25 13.98 0.14 -2.09
CA THR A 25 12.83 0.94 -2.52
C THR A 25 13.33 2.27 -3.05
N THR A 26 12.78 2.71 -4.18
CA THR A 26 13.05 4.01 -4.78
C THR A 26 11.74 4.78 -4.83
N VAL A 27 11.75 6.02 -4.35
CA VAL A 27 10.59 6.92 -4.40
C VAL A 27 10.97 8.09 -5.30
N ASP A 28 10.20 8.29 -6.37
CA ASP A 28 10.26 9.48 -7.20
C ASP A 28 9.06 10.36 -6.84
N GLU A 29 9.32 11.66 -6.63
CA GLU A 29 8.32 12.61 -6.18
C GLU A 29 8.26 13.81 -7.13
N PHE A 30 7.06 14.11 -7.61
CA PHE A 30 6.80 15.28 -8.42
C PHE A 30 5.73 16.15 -7.75
N ARG A 31 6.06 17.40 -7.42
CA ARG A 31 5.12 18.37 -6.83
C ARG A 31 4.82 19.50 -7.81
N GLN A 32 3.54 19.71 -8.09
CA GLN A 32 3.10 20.74 -9.04
C GLN A 32 2.56 22.01 -8.35
N GLY A 33 2.39 22.02 -7.03
CA GLY A 33 1.93 23.18 -6.27
C GLY A 33 2.12 23.03 -4.76
N GLU A 34 1.83 24.11 -4.01
CA GLU A 34 1.77 24.03 -2.55
C GLU A 34 0.48 23.34 -2.11
N THR A 35 0.62 22.31 -1.28
CA THR A 35 -0.49 21.56 -0.68
C THR A 35 -0.54 21.88 0.81
N GLY A 36 -1.62 22.51 1.26
CA GLY A 36 -1.93 22.70 2.68
C GLY A 36 -3.17 21.90 3.06
N ILE A 37 -3.20 21.36 4.27
CA ILE A 37 -4.38 20.69 4.82
C ILE A 37 -4.70 21.25 6.21
N GLU A 38 -5.95 21.64 6.40
CA GLU A 38 -6.46 22.10 7.69
C GLU A 38 -6.93 20.93 8.57
N SER A 39 -7.10 21.16 9.88
CA SER A 39 -7.42 20.08 10.82
C SER A 39 -8.81 19.46 10.66
N ASP A 40 -9.73 20.18 10.01
CA ASP A 40 -11.08 19.75 9.66
C ASP A 40 -11.19 19.16 8.25
N GLU A 41 -10.13 19.28 7.45
CA GLU A 41 -10.03 18.69 6.13
C GLU A 41 -9.51 17.24 6.21
N SER A 42 -10.03 16.39 5.33
CA SER A 42 -9.70 14.97 5.28
C SER A 42 -9.14 14.55 3.93
N VAL A 43 -8.40 13.45 3.92
CA VAL A 43 -7.84 12.81 2.73
C VAL A 43 -8.47 11.44 2.54
N VAL A 44 -8.78 11.09 1.31
CA VAL A 44 -9.16 9.70 0.95
C VAL A 44 -8.10 9.09 0.05
N ILE A 45 -7.76 7.83 0.30
CA ILE A 45 -6.81 7.07 -0.52
C ILE A 45 -7.58 5.94 -1.19
N LEU A 46 -7.59 5.93 -2.52
CA LEU A 46 -8.32 4.97 -3.34
C LEU A 46 -7.33 4.13 -4.13
N GLY A 47 -7.47 2.81 -4.05
CA GLY A 47 -6.72 1.88 -4.88
C GLY A 47 -7.46 1.59 -6.18
N ARG A 48 -6.72 1.33 -7.26
CA ARG A 48 -7.31 0.84 -8.51
C ARG A 48 -7.80 -0.62 -8.35
N ARG A 49 -9.10 -0.86 -8.59
CA ARG A 49 -9.80 -2.17 -8.41
C ARG A 49 -10.43 -2.75 -9.68
N GLN A 50 -9.96 -2.35 -10.86
CA GLN A 50 -10.51 -2.75 -12.17
C GLN A 50 -9.41 -3.14 -13.15
N ALA A 51 -8.93 -4.38 -13.05
CA ALA A 51 -8.33 -5.21 -14.10
C ALA A 51 -7.88 -6.53 -13.45
N SER A 52 -8.23 -7.67 -14.05
CA SER A 52 -7.88 -9.01 -13.53
C SER A 52 -6.38 -9.25 -13.30
N ASP A 53 -5.54 -8.41 -13.92
CA ASP A 53 -4.09 -8.58 -13.97
C ASP A 53 -3.36 -7.55 -13.10
N PHE A 54 -4.06 -6.51 -12.60
CA PHE A 54 -3.45 -5.36 -11.90
C PHE A 54 -4.41 -4.78 -10.85
N GLU A 55 -4.52 -5.46 -9.70
CA GLU A 55 -5.23 -4.93 -8.52
C GLU A 55 -4.22 -4.43 -7.48
N THR A 56 -4.39 -3.17 -7.03
CA THR A 56 -3.66 -2.68 -5.87
C THR A 56 -4.21 -3.35 -4.62
N LYS A 57 -3.36 -4.06 -3.88
CA LYS A 57 -3.77 -4.78 -2.66
C LYS A 57 -4.34 -3.79 -1.64
N SER A 58 -5.52 -4.09 -1.10
CA SER A 58 -6.16 -3.29 -0.05
C SER A 58 -5.25 -3.03 1.15
N ASP A 59 -4.42 -4.02 1.49
CA ASP A 59 -3.51 -3.95 2.63
C ASP A 59 -2.44 -2.87 2.44
N PHE A 60 -2.05 -2.58 1.19
CA PHE A 60 -1.15 -1.49 0.89
C PHE A 60 -1.81 -0.13 1.14
N VAL A 61 -3.03 0.07 0.62
CA VAL A 61 -3.82 1.30 0.84
C VAL A 61 -4.05 1.53 2.33
N GLU A 62 -4.38 0.49 3.09
CA GLU A 62 -4.54 0.55 4.54
C GLU A 62 -3.22 0.90 5.26
N CYS A 63 -2.09 0.35 4.82
CA CYS A 63 -0.78 0.66 5.36
C CYS A 63 -0.43 2.15 5.18
N VAL A 64 -0.65 2.70 3.98
CA VAL A 64 -0.41 4.13 3.70
C VAL A 64 -1.33 5.01 4.56
N GLY A 65 -2.62 4.68 4.64
CA GLY A 65 -3.57 5.43 5.47
C GLY A 65 -3.22 5.42 6.95
N LYS A 66 -2.75 4.28 7.48
CA LYS A 66 -2.22 4.18 8.86
C LYS A 66 -0.97 5.02 9.07
N GLY A 67 -0.07 5.06 8.09
CA GLY A 67 1.13 5.91 8.14
C GLY A 67 0.79 7.40 8.20
N MET A 68 -0.20 7.84 7.42
CA MET A 68 -0.62 9.25 7.37
C MET A 68 -1.43 9.70 8.60
N SER A 69 -2.13 8.77 9.25
CA SER A 69 -2.98 9.05 10.42
C SER A 69 -2.23 8.95 11.77
N GLN A 70 -0.91 8.72 11.75
CA GLN A 70 -0.09 8.55 12.95
C GLN A 70 0.97 9.65 13.08
N GLY A 71 1.35 9.96 14.33
CA GLY A 71 2.42 10.91 14.63
C GLY A 71 1.93 12.33 14.96
N GLU A 72 2.87 13.27 15.11
CA GLU A 72 2.59 14.65 15.51
C GLU A 72 1.92 15.48 14.40
N ASN A 73 2.03 15.05 13.14
CA ASN A 73 1.39 15.66 11.97
C ASN A 73 0.33 14.74 11.36
N ALA A 74 -0.41 14.01 12.20
CA ALA A 74 -1.45 13.11 11.75
C ALA A 74 -2.53 13.86 10.95
N ILE A 75 -2.87 13.33 9.79
CA ILE A 75 -3.92 13.85 8.90
C ILE A 75 -5.18 12.99 9.09
N SER A 76 -6.35 13.62 8.99
CA SER A 76 -7.63 12.89 8.94
C SER A 76 -7.70 12.08 7.64
N VAL A 77 -7.71 10.75 7.75
CA VAL A 77 -7.80 9.84 6.59
C VAL A 77 -9.14 9.11 6.65
N VAL A 78 -9.97 9.30 5.63
CA VAL A 78 -11.23 8.56 5.49
C VAL A 78 -10.93 7.16 4.96
N PRO A 79 -11.40 6.09 5.62
CA PRO A 79 -11.20 4.72 5.15
C PRO A 79 -11.80 4.48 3.76
N GLU A 80 -11.04 3.85 2.86
CA GLU A 80 -11.47 3.55 1.48
C GLU A 80 -12.86 2.88 1.45
N ARG A 81 -13.08 1.86 2.30
CA ARG A 81 -14.35 1.11 2.33
C ARG A 81 -15.54 2.00 2.70
N GLU A 82 -15.38 2.82 3.73
CA GLU A 82 -16.44 3.73 4.19
C GLU A 82 -16.79 4.76 3.10
N PHE A 83 -15.77 5.30 2.45
CA PHE A 83 -15.94 6.23 1.35
C PHE A 83 -16.64 5.60 0.14
N VAL A 84 -16.16 4.44 -0.33
CA VAL A 84 -16.73 3.76 -1.50
C VAL A 84 -18.19 3.37 -1.26
N ASP A 85 -18.51 2.86 -0.06
CA ASP A 85 -19.89 2.49 0.31
C ASP A 85 -20.82 3.71 0.34
N ALA A 86 -20.35 4.85 0.87
CA ALA A 86 -21.13 6.08 0.92
C ALA A 86 -21.28 6.77 -0.45
N MET A 87 -20.34 6.51 -1.36
CA MET A 87 -20.32 7.02 -2.74
C MET A 87 -20.89 6.00 -3.74
N PHE A 88 -21.72 5.07 -3.29
CA PHE A 88 -22.44 4.16 -4.18
C PHE A 88 -23.37 4.95 -5.13
N PRO A 89 -23.38 4.69 -6.45
CA PRO A 89 -22.69 3.60 -7.17
C PRO A 89 -21.41 4.06 -7.92
N TRP A 90 -20.86 5.24 -7.64
CA TRP A 90 -19.85 5.89 -8.50
C TRP A 90 -18.43 5.30 -8.41
N PHE A 91 -18.07 4.71 -7.27
CA PHE A 91 -16.75 4.07 -7.06
C PHE A 91 -16.86 2.55 -6.92
N GLU A 92 -17.98 1.95 -7.33
CA GLU A 92 -18.05 0.51 -7.49
C GLU A 92 -17.06 0.06 -8.58
N PRO A 93 -16.52 -1.16 -8.51
CA PRO A 93 -15.58 -1.65 -9.50
C PRO A 93 -16.07 -1.33 -10.92
N ARG A 94 -17.29 -1.73 -11.30
CA ARG A 94 -17.76 -1.61 -12.69
C ARG A 94 -17.98 -0.19 -13.22
N THR A 95 -18.05 0.81 -12.35
CA THR A 95 -18.44 2.19 -12.66
C THR A 95 -17.34 3.20 -12.28
N ALA A 96 -16.36 2.77 -11.49
CA ALA A 96 -15.25 3.60 -11.08
C ALA A 96 -14.44 4.08 -12.30
N PRO A 97 -14.09 5.38 -12.36
CA PRO A 97 -13.33 5.94 -13.45
C PRO A 97 -11.96 5.27 -13.57
N LEU A 98 -11.55 4.94 -14.80
CA LEU A 98 -10.29 4.25 -15.07
C LEU A 98 -9.13 5.22 -15.32
N ARG A 99 -9.44 6.47 -15.67
CA ARG A 99 -8.47 7.50 -16.02
C ARG A 99 -8.69 8.74 -15.16
N ALA A 100 -7.60 9.46 -14.91
CA ALA A 100 -7.61 10.79 -14.31
C ALA A 100 -8.67 11.73 -14.90
N THR A 101 -8.80 11.76 -16.23
CA THR A 101 -9.78 12.62 -16.92
C THR A 101 -11.22 12.23 -16.63
N ASP A 102 -11.49 10.94 -16.43
CA ASP A 102 -12.84 10.44 -16.11
C ASP A 102 -13.19 10.77 -14.64
N LEU A 103 -12.18 10.89 -13.78
CA LEU A 103 -12.31 11.29 -12.39
C LEU A 103 -12.67 12.78 -12.27
N GLU A 104 -12.07 13.65 -13.07
CA GLU A 104 -12.47 15.07 -13.15
C GLU A 104 -13.94 15.23 -13.54
N GLN A 105 -14.40 14.46 -14.53
CA GLN A 105 -15.80 14.46 -14.95
C GLN A 105 -16.72 13.96 -13.84
N LEU A 106 -16.32 12.91 -13.13
CA LEU A 106 -17.08 12.36 -12.02
C LEU A 106 -17.21 13.36 -10.86
N LEU A 107 -16.12 14.04 -10.50
CA LEU A 107 -16.13 15.04 -9.44
C LEU A 107 -16.91 16.31 -9.82
N ALA A 108 -17.12 16.57 -11.11
CA ALA A 108 -17.95 17.66 -11.59
C ALA A 108 -19.47 17.37 -11.45
N GLU A 109 -19.87 16.13 -11.18
CA GLU A 109 -21.27 15.79 -10.90
C GLU A 109 -21.68 16.32 -9.52
N ASP A 110 -22.76 17.12 -9.47
CA ASP A 110 -23.21 17.81 -8.26
C ASP A 110 -23.40 16.87 -7.06
N VAL A 111 -23.91 15.65 -7.33
CA VAL A 111 -24.18 14.64 -6.29
C VAL A 111 -22.88 14.11 -5.67
N VAL A 112 -21.85 13.92 -6.50
CA VAL A 112 -20.53 13.45 -6.06
C VAL A 112 -19.84 14.58 -5.30
N ALA A 113 -19.82 15.79 -5.86
CA ALA A 113 -19.23 16.96 -5.21
C ALA A 113 -19.84 17.25 -3.84
N GLN A 114 -21.17 17.15 -3.71
CA GLN A 114 -21.86 17.34 -2.44
C GLN A 114 -21.43 16.31 -1.40
N LYS A 115 -21.31 15.04 -1.80
CA LYS A 115 -20.87 13.97 -0.90
C LYS A 115 -19.40 14.11 -0.50
N MET A 116 -18.52 14.51 -1.42
CA MET A 116 -17.12 14.82 -1.11
C MET A 116 -17.01 15.92 -0.04
N ASN A 117 -17.83 16.96 -0.15
CA ASN A 117 -17.91 18.03 0.85
C ASN A 117 -18.49 17.56 2.19
N GLU A 118 -19.48 16.66 2.19
CA GLU A 118 -20.05 16.06 3.42
C GLU A 118 -19.01 15.27 4.22
N PHE A 119 -18.11 14.57 3.52
CA PHE A 119 -16.96 13.89 4.13
C PHE A 119 -15.77 14.83 4.43
N GLY A 120 -15.84 16.11 4.05
CA GLY A 120 -14.75 17.06 4.22
C GLY A 120 -13.49 16.69 3.43
N ILE A 121 -13.62 16.03 2.28
CA ILE A 121 -12.47 15.58 1.50
C ILE A 121 -11.83 16.77 0.77
N ARG A 122 -10.61 17.11 1.17
CA ARG A 122 -9.81 18.13 0.47
C ARG A 122 -8.96 17.52 -0.64
N TYR A 123 -8.27 16.42 -0.33
CA TYR A 123 -7.42 15.71 -1.27
C TYR A 123 -7.88 14.27 -1.45
N MET A 124 -7.79 13.81 -2.69
CA MET A 124 -7.98 12.41 -3.04
C MET A 124 -6.68 11.88 -3.63
N VAL A 125 -6.16 10.81 -3.03
CA VAL A 125 -4.96 10.12 -3.48
C VAL A 125 -5.39 8.89 -4.24
N TRP A 126 -5.12 8.88 -5.55
CA TRP A 126 -5.38 7.73 -6.42
C TRP A 126 -4.10 6.92 -6.55
N VAL A 127 -4.11 5.67 -6.07
CA VAL A 127 -2.98 4.75 -6.12
C VAL A 127 -3.25 3.66 -7.14
N GLU A 128 -2.33 3.51 -8.10
CA GLU A 128 -2.32 2.37 -9.00
C GLU A 128 -0.97 1.65 -8.95
N GLY A 129 -0.99 0.35 -9.15
CA GLY A 129 0.23 -0.45 -9.08
C GLY A 129 -0.05 -1.89 -8.79
N PHE A 130 1.01 -2.69 -8.87
CA PHE A 130 0.95 -4.13 -8.73
C PHE A 130 2.26 -4.67 -8.15
N THR A 131 2.17 -5.90 -7.66
CA THR A 131 3.33 -6.68 -7.21
C THR A 131 3.35 -7.98 -7.98
N GLU A 132 4.45 -8.27 -8.66
CA GLU A 132 4.66 -9.49 -9.43
C GLU A 132 5.87 -10.26 -8.88
N THR A 133 5.75 -11.58 -8.79
CA THR A 133 6.87 -12.45 -8.42
C THR A 133 7.74 -12.70 -9.66
N THR A 134 8.90 -12.05 -9.75
CA THR A 134 9.82 -12.15 -10.89
C THR A 134 10.78 -13.34 -10.79
N GLY A 135 10.96 -13.89 -9.59
CA GLY A 135 11.86 -15.02 -9.36
C GLY A 135 11.39 -15.99 -8.28
N ARG A 136 11.59 -17.30 -8.51
CA ARG A 136 11.44 -18.36 -7.50
C ARG A 136 12.61 -19.32 -7.59
N THR A 137 13.37 -19.48 -6.52
CA THR A 137 14.50 -20.40 -6.44
C THR A 137 14.35 -21.28 -5.23
N GLY A 138 14.66 -22.57 -5.34
CA GLY A 138 14.59 -23.47 -4.19
C GLY A 138 14.90 -24.91 -4.56
N SER A 139 15.19 -25.71 -3.55
CA SER A 139 15.34 -27.15 -3.72
C SER A 139 14.65 -27.87 -2.58
N ILE A 140 14.06 -29.02 -2.91
CA ILE A 140 13.43 -29.92 -1.95
C ILE A 140 14.04 -31.30 -2.12
N SER A 141 14.49 -31.90 -1.02
CA SER A 141 15.05 -33.23 -0.98
C SER A 141 14.24 -34.09 -0.02
N CYS A 142 13.81 -35.25 -0.51
CA CYS A 142 13.02 -36.19 0.25
C CYS A 142 13.83 -37.45 0.51
N THR A 143 13.82 -37.94 1.74
CA THR A 143 14.46 -39.21 2.11
C THR A 143 13.47 -40.10 2.85
N VAL A 144 13.59 -41.41 2.67
CA VAL A 144 12.76 -42.42 3.33
C VAL A 144 13.66 -43.48 3.93
N GLY A 145 13.49 -43.74 5.23
CA GLY A 145 14.23 -44.75 5.97
C GLY A 145 13.32 -45.64 6.82
N PRO A 146 13.89 -46.68 7.46
CA PRO A 146 13.12 -47.67 8.21
C PRO A 146 12.37 -47.12 9.43
N GLY A 147 12.67 -45.89 9.87
CA GLY A 147 11.95 -45.18 10.94
C GLY A 147 10.99 -44.08 10.46
N GLY A 148 10.77 -43.94 9.16
CA GLY A 148 9.93 -42.88 8.57
C GLY A 148 10.62 -42.12 7.43
N GLY A 149 9.87 -41.27 6.73
CA GLY A 149 10.38 -40.42 5.66
C GLY A 149 10.04 -38.94 5.90
N GLY A 150 10.82 -38.06 5.30
CA GLY A 150 10.64 -36.61 5.39
C GLY A 150 11.28 -35.88 4.22
N CYS A 151 10.76 -34.69 3.94
CA CYS A 151 11.30 -33.79 2.94
C CYS A 151 11.83 -32.54 3.62
N PHE A 152 13.05 -32.15 3.28
CA PHE A 152 13.66 -30.90 3.70
C PHE A 152 14.01 -30.08 2.47
N GLY A 153 13.64 -28.81 2.48
CA GLY A 153 13.89 -27.91 1.36
C GLY A 153 13.94 -26.46 1.80
N PHE A 154 14.51 -25.64 0.92
CA PHE A 154 14.54 -24.20 1.05
C PHE A 154 13.97 -23.59 -0.23
N GLY A 155 13.27 -22.46 -0.08
CA GLY A 155 12.73 -21.70 -1.20
C GLY A 155 12.84 -20.21 -0.90
N THR A 156 13.19 -19.45 -1.92
CA THR A 156 13.18 -17.98 -1.93
C THR A 156 12.34 -17.52 -3.11
N TRP A 157 11.68 -16.39 -2.93
CA TRP A 157 10.95 -15.70 -3.99
C TRP A 157 11.41 -14.24 -4.01
N GLU A 158 11.39 -13.66 -5.20
CA GLU A 158 11.68 -12.26 -5.46
C GLU A 158 10.40 -11.62 -5.98
N ASP A 159 9.94 -10.57 -5.30
CA ASP A 159 8.74 -9.83 -5.62
C ASP A 159 9.15 -8.40 -6.02
N ASP A 160 8.80 -8.00 -7.24
CA ASP A 160 8.96 -6.63 -7.72
C ASP A 160 7.61 -5.91 -7.64
N ALA A 161 7.63 -4.69 -7.11
CA ALA A 161 6.43 -3.88 -6.95
C ALA A 161 6.64 -2.49 -7.54
N ASN A 162 5.66 -2.03 -8.32
CA ASN A 162 5.65 -0.68 -8.89
C ASN A 162 4.30 -0.04 -8.55
N PHE A 163 4.35 1.14 -7.92
CA PHE A 163 3.18 1.91 -7.51
C PHE A 163 3.34 3.36 -7.95
N ASP A 164 2.28 3.91 -8.52
CA ASP A 164 2.11 5.31 -8.90
C ASP A 164 0.98 5.89 -8.05
N ALA A 165 1.23 7.03 -7.41
CA ALA A 165 0.24 7.72 -6.60
C ALA A 165 0.05 9.13 -7.14
N ARG A 166 -1.20 9.51 -7.37
CA ARG A 166 -1.58 10.84 -7.86
C ARG A 166 -2.46 11.55 -6.85
N VAL A 167 -2.11 12.78 -6.52
CA VAL A 167 -2.83 13.62 -5.57
C VAL A 167 -3.71 14.60 -6.32
N TRP A 168 -5.01 14.57 -6.04
CA TRP A 168 -6.02 15.43 -6.62
C TRP A 168 -6.57 16.38 -5.57
N ASP A 169 -6.57 17.68 -5.86
CA ASP A 169 -7.30 18.67 -5.07
C ASP A 169 -8.75 18.72 -5.57
N VAL A 170 -9.69 18.41 -4.68
CA VAL A 170 -11.12 18.28 -4.99
C VAL A 170 -11.76 19.63 -5.29
N ASN A 171 -11.28 20.71 -4.68
CA ASN A 171 -11.84 22.05 -4.85
C ASN A 171 -11.45 22.66 -6.20
N SER A 172 -10.21 22.41 -6.64
CA SER A 172 -9.69 22.92 -7.90
C SER A 172 -9.84 21.95 -9.07
N LEU A 173 -10.21 20.69 -8.79
CA LEU A 173 -10.33 19.60 -9.77
C LEU A 173 -9.03 19.40 -10.57
N ARG A 174 -7.89 19.52 -9.90
CA ARG A 174 -6.57 19.43 -10.53
C ARG A 174 -5.66 18.44 -9.82
N ASN A 175 -4.82 17.77 -10.61
CA ASN A 175 -3.68 17.04 -10.09
C ASN A 175 -2.63 18.03 -9.55
N VAL A 176 -2.16 17.81 -8.33
CA VAL A 176 -1.15 18.64 -7.66
C VAL A 176 0.15 17.87 -7.37
N GLY A 177 0.17 16.57 -7.68
CA GLY A 177 1.29 15.65 -7.47
C GLY A 177 1.00 14.29 -8.06
#